data_AF-A0A354A4B1-F1
#
_entry.id   AF-A0A354A4B1-F1
#
_cell.length_a   1.000
_cell.length_b   1.000
_cell.length_c   1.000
_cell.angle_alpha   90.00
_cell.angle_beta   90.00
_cell.angle_gamma   90.00
#
_symmetry.space_group_name_H-M   'P 1'
#
loop_
_entity.id
_entity.type
_entity.pdbx_description
1 polymer ?
#
loop_
_entity_poly.entity_id
_entity_poly.type
_entity_poly.pdbx_seq_one_letter_code
_entity_poly.pdbx_strand_id
1 'polypeptide(L)'
;MSFIKREDIMALIEEMIKKAFSDAIGVEITEHFAKLTYHEAMDRYGCDKPDLRFGLELKNVSDIVKDSSFNVFLDTLSKGGIIKGLNAKGLAGYSRKDLDDLTREVQGFGAKCMAWMKVK
;
A
#
# COMPACT_ATOMS: atom_id res chain seq x y z
N MET A 1 -14.75 -28.90 -11.53
CA MET A 1 -16.03 -28.37 -11.03
C MET A 1 -16.70 -27.63 -12.18
N SER A 2 -17.97 -27.89 -12.42
CA SER A 2 -18.72 -27.25 -13.51
C SER A 2 -19.88 -26.47 -12.90
N PHE A 3 -20.27 -25.34 -13.53
CA PHE A 3 -21.41 -24.49 -13.13
C PHE A 3 -21.27 -23.78 -11.76
N ILE A 4 -20.05 -23.39 -11.38
CA ILE A 4 -19.79 -22.66 -10.11
C ILE A 4 -19.42 -21.19 -10.36
N LYS A 5 -19.61 -20.34 -9.35
CA LYS A 5 -19.25 -18.92 -9.38
C LYS A 5 -17.84 -18.70 -8.83
N ARG A 6 -17.30 -17.50 -9.04
CA ARG A 6 -15.98 -17.10 -8.54
C ARG A 6 -15.91 -17.22 -7.01
N GLU A 7 -16.97 -16.82 -6.34
CA GLU A 7 -17.05 -16.75 -4.88
C GLU A 7 -16.98 -18.15 -4.26
N ASP A 8 -17.55 -19.15 -4.94
CA ASP A 8 -17.50 -20.56 -4.53
C ASP A 8 -16.06 -21.11 -4.57
N ILE A 9 -15.32 -20.77 -5.63
CA ILE A 9 -13.91 -21.17 -5.78
C ILE A 9 -13.05 -20.50 -4.70
N MET A 10 -13.26 -19.21 -4.46
CA MET A 10 -12.49 -18.48 -3.45
C MET A 10 -12.72 -19.05 -2.05
N ALA A 11 -13.96 -19.36 -1.69
CA ALA A 11 -14.30 -19.96 -0.40
C ALA A 11 -13.66 -21.35 -0.26
N LEU A 12 -13.73 -22.19 -1.30
CA LEU A 12 -13.09 -23.51 -1.29
C LEU A 12 -11.57 -23.43 -1.08
N ILE A 13 -10.90 -22.53 -1.81
CA ILE A 13 -9.45 -22.35 -1.70
C ILE A 13 -9.08 -21.81 -0.30
N GLU A 14 -9.86 -20.88 0.23
CA GLU A 14 -9.64 -20.33 1.57
C GLU A 14 -9.70 -21.44 2.63
N GLU A 15 -10.74 -22.27 2.62
CA GLU A 15 -10.88 -23.38 3.57
C GLU A 15 -9.76 -24.43 3.42
N MET A 16 -9.35 -24.70 2.18
CA MET A 16 -8.20 -25.58 1.92
C MET A 16 -6.91 -25.01 2.53
N ILE A 17 -6.66 -23.71 2.42
CA ILE A 17 -5.48 -23.06 3.00
C ILE A 17 -5.54 -23.09 4.52
N LYS A 18 -6.68 -22.74 5.13
CA LYS A 18 -6.88 -22.81 6.59
C LYS A 18 -6.57 -24.21 7.11
N LYS A 19 -7.10 -25.24 6.45
CA LYS A 19 -6.86 -26.64 6.82
C LYS A 19 -5.39 -27.03 6.67
N ALA A 20 -4.74 -26.62 5.59
CA ALA A 20 -3.32 -26.89 5.37
C ALA A 20 -2.43 -26.25 6.45
N PHE A 21 -2.72 -25.03 6.89
CA PHE A 21 -2.00 -24.35 7.97
C PHE A 21 -2.19 -25.06 9.32
N SER A 22 -3.43 -25.46 9.64
CA SER A 22 -3.72 -26.27 10.82
C SER A 22 -2.94 -27.58 10.80
N ASP A 23 -3.00 -28.33 9.71
CA ASP A 23 -2.43 -29.68 9.65
C ASP A 23 -0.89 -29.66 9.57
N ALA A 24 -0.30 -28.65 8.92
CA ALA A 24 1.15 -28.58 8.72
C ALA A 24 1.89 -27.94 9.90
N ILE A 25 1.33 -26.89 10.51
CA ILE A 25 2.02 -26.08 11.52
C ILE A 25 1.18 -25.80 12.77
N GLY A 26 -0.01 -26.38 12.90
CA GLY A 26 -0.87 -26.23 14.08
C GLY A 26 -1.46 -24.82 14.24
N VAL A 27 -1.49 -24.01 13.19
CA VAL A 27 -2.06 -22.65 13.22
C VAL A 27 -3.51 -22.69 12.73
N GLU A 28 -4.43 -22.44 13.65
CA GLU A 28 -5.86 -22.28 13.35
C GLU A 28 -6.14 -20.85 12.88
N ILE A 29 -6.60 -20.71 11.62
CA ILE A 29 -6.99 -19.42 11.05
C ILE A 29 -8.52 -19.40 10.98
N THR A 30 -9.15 -18.64 11.87
CA THR A 30 -10.61 -18.62 12.00
C THR A 30 -11.27 -17.54 11.16
N GLU A 31 -10.50 -16.49 10.86
CA GLU A 31 -10.94 -15.30 10.16
C GLU A 31 -11.04 -15.55 8.65
N HIS A 32 -11.97 -14.85 8.02
CA HIS A 32 -12.06 -14.83 6.57
C HIS A 32 -10.92 -14.02 5.96
N PHE A 33 -10.43 -14.46 4.80
CA PHE A 33 -9.35 -13.74 4.13
C PHE A 33 -9.89 -12.41 3.58
N ALA A 34 -9.16 -11.33 3.86
CA ALA A 34 -9.53 -10.00 3.38
C ALA A 34 -9.57 -9.98 1.84
N LYS A 35 -10.68 -9.54 1.27
CA LYS A 35 -10.86 -9.38 -0.17
C LYS A 35 -10.69 -7.92 -0.53
N LEU A 36 -9.67 -7.65 -1.33
CA LEU A 36 -9.43 -6.33 -1.91
C LEU A 36 -9.65 -6.43 -3.41
N THR A 37 -10.38 -5.47 -3.96
CA THR A 37 -10.36 -5.25 -5.41
C THR A 37 -8.97 -4.78 -5.83
N TYR A 38 -8.62 -5.03 -7.09
CA TYR A 38 -7.36 -4.51 -7.65
C TYR A 38 -7.24 -3.00 -7.46
N HIS A 39 -8.35 -2.26 -7.64
CA HIS A 39 -8.36 -0.82 -7.46
C HIS A 39 -8.04 -0.41 -6.01
N GLU A 40 -8.64 -1.07 -5.01
CA GLU A 40 -8.35 -0.80 -3.60
C GLU A 40 -6.90 -1.14 -3.22
N ALA A 41 -6.37 -2.26 -3.73
CA ALA A 41 -5.00 -2.68 -3.46
C ALA A 41 -3.99 -1.67 -4.04
N MET A 42 -4.19 -1.27 -5.30
CA MET A 42 -3.35 -0.24 -5.94
C MET A 42 -3.54 1.13 -5.31
N ASP A 43 -4.74 1.48 -4.87
CA ASP A 43 -4.99 2.78 -4.28
C ASP A 43 -4.34 2.92 -2.89
N ARG A 44 -4.53 1.90 -2.03
CA ARG A 44 -4.08 1.91 -0.64
C ARG A 44 -2.64 1.45 -0.44
N TYR A 45 -2.09 0.62 -1.33
CA TYR A 45 -0.75 0.03 -1.13
C TYR A 45 0.17 0.18 -2.34
N GLY A 46 -0.34 0.58 -3.50
CA GLY A 46 0.47 0.69 -4.72
C GLY A 46 0.97 -0.65 -5.27
N CYS A 47 0.41 -1.76 -4.80
CA CYS A 47 0.79 -3.11 -5.18
C CYS A 47 -0.45 -4.02 -5.21
N ASP A 48 -0.50 -4.93 -6.17
CA ASP A 48 -1.56 -5.93 -6.35
C ASP A 48 -1.47 -7.09 -5.35
N LYS A 49 -0.30 -7.28 -4.72
CA LYS A 49 -0.04 -8.25 -3.64
C LYS A 49 0.42 -7.53 -2.36
N PRO A 50 -0.45 -6.74 -1.72
CA PRO A 50 -0.07 -5.92 -0.58
C PRO A 50 0.29 -6.77 0.64
N ASP A 51 1.33 -6.35 1.36
CA ASP A 51 1.64 -6.90 2.67
C ASP A 51 0.82 -6.18 3.75
N LEU A 52 -0.25 -6.83 4.22
CA LEU A 52 -1.19 -6.25 5.17
C LEU A 52 -0.66 -6.16 6.60
N ARG A 53 0.52 -6.72 6.90
CA ARG A 53 1.08 -6.77 8.27
C ARG A 53 1.61 -5.42 8.73
N PHE A 54 2.10 -4.58 7.81
CA PHE A 54 2.80 -3.34 8.15
C PHE A 54 1.86 -2.14 8.36
N GLY A 55 0.63 -2.19 7.85
CA GLY A 55 -0.35 -1.09 8.01
C GLY A 55 0.05 0.26 7.39
N LEU A 56 1.05 0.26 6.51
CA LEU A 56 1.58 1.46 5.85
C LEU A 56 0.80 1.78 4.57
N GLU A 57 -0.41 2.33 4.74
CA GLU A 57 -1.26 2.71 3.61
C GLU A 57 -0.86 4.06 2.99
N LEU A 58 -0.95 4.11 1.66
CA LEU A 58 -0.94 5.33 0.87
C LEU A 58 -2.28 6.05 1.03
N LYS A 59 -2.22 7.37 1.25
CA LYS A 59 -3.39 8.25 1.28
C LYS A 59 -3.27 9.30 0.20
N ASN A 60 -4.31 9.46 -0.59
CA ASN A 60 -4.39 10.54 -1.56
C ASN A 60 -4.51 11.88 -0.83
N VAL A 61 -3.59 12.79 -1.12
CA VAL A 61 -3.54 14.15 -0.54
C VAL A 61 -3.64 15.22 -1.61
N SER A 62 -3.92 14.83 -2.86
CA SER A 62 -4.00 15.72 -4.02
C SER A 62 -4.93 16.91 -3.76
N ASP A 63 -6.08 16.67 -3.15
CA ASP A 63 -7.06 17.72 -2.81
C ASP A 63 -6.56 18.73 -1.79
N ILE A 64 -5.63 18.33 -0.92
CA ILE A 64 -5.06 19.17 0.13
C ILE A 64 -3.94 20.05 -0.45
N VAL A 65 -3.14 19.48 -1.36
CA VAL A 65 -1.95 20.16 -1.90
C VAL A 65 -2.19 20.94 -3.19
N LYS A 66 -3.40 20.85 -3.78
CA LYS A 66 -3.77 21.54 -5.02
C LYS A 66 -3.63 23.07 -4.95
N ASP A 67 -3.80 23.65 -3.77
CA ASP A 67 -3.70 25.09 -3.53
C ASP A 67 -2.35 25.50 -2.88
N SER A 68 -1.38 24.57 -2.85
CA SER A 68 -0.05 24.84 -2.30
C SER A 68 0.81 25.65 -3.26
N SER A 69 1.78 26.39 -2.73
CA SER A 69 2.79 27.11 -3.54
C SER A 69 3.95 26.23 -4.02
N PHE A 70 3.87 24.91 -3.82
CA PHE A 70 4.96 24.00 -4.15
C PHE A 70 4.84 23.50 -5.59
N ASN A 71 5.64 24.10 -6.48
CA ASN A 71 5.58 23.86 -7.93
C ASN A 71 5.63 22.37 -8.33
N VAL A 72 6.40 21.53 -7.63
CA VAL A 72 6.49 20.09 -7.95
C VAL A 72 5.14 19.39 -7.81
N PHE A 73 4.33 19.79 -6.83
CA PHE A 73 2.98 19.26 -6.64
C PHE A 73 2.02 19.79 -7.70
N LEU A 74 2.02 21.10 -7.94
CA LEU A 74 1.19 21.73 -8.97
C LEU A 74 1.47 21.17 -10.38
N ASP A 75 2.74 20.97 -10.73
CA ASP A 75 3.17 20.39 -12.00
C ASP A 75 2.72 18.93 -12.17
N THR A 76 2.61 18.19 -11.06
CA THR A 76 2.14 16.80 -11.09
C THR A 76 0.62 16.75 -11.28
N LEU A 77 -0.11 17.60 -10.55
CA LEU A 77 -1.57 17.67 -10.64
C LEU A 77 -2.06 18.21 -11.98
N SER A 78 -1.41 19.24 -12.53
CA SER A 78 -1.76 19.81 -13.85
C SER A 78 -1.61 18.81 -15.00
N LYS A 79 -0.76 17.79 -14.85
CA LYS A 79 -0.58 16.70 -15.82
C LYS A 79 -1.55 15.53 -15.60
N GLY A 80 -2.50 15.66 -14.69
CA GLY A 80 -3.42 14.59 -14.30
C GLY A 80 -2.78 13.51 -13.41
N GLY A 81 -1.63 13.82 -12.80
CA GLY A 81 -0.98 12.94 -11.82
C GLY A 81 -1.69 12.96 -10.47
N ILE A 82 -1.24 12.08 -9.57
CA ILE A 82 -1.80 11.91 -8.23
C ILE A 82 -0.69 12.09 -7.21
N ILE A 83 -0.98 12.76 -6.10
CA ILE A 83 -0.06 12.92 -4.98
C ILE A 83 -0.58 12.11 -3.81
N LYS A 84 0.23 11.14 -3.38
CA LYS A 84 -0.06 10.28 -2.23
C LYS A 84 1.00 10.46 -1.15
N GLY A 85 0.55 10.46 0.10
CA GLY A 85 1.41 10.45 1.28
C GLY A 85 1.38 9.09 1.97
N LEU A 86 2.48 8.75 2.63
CA LEU A 86 2.61 7.58 3.50
C LEU A 86 2.97 8.05 4.91
N ASN A 87 2.17 7.65 5.90
CA ASN A 87 2.41 8.04 7.29
C ASN A 87 3.25 6.99 8.02
N ALA A 88 4.56 7.23 8.07
CA ALA A 88 5.54 6.42 8.78
C ALA A 88 5.55 6.72 10.30
N LYS A 89 4.53 6.25 11.02
CA LYS A 89 4.39 6.48 12.47
C LYS A 89 5.61 5.97 13.24
N GLY A 90 6.15 6.79 14.14
CA GLY A 90 7.32 6.44 14.96
C GLY A 90 8.67 6.61 14.26
N LEU A 91 8.69 6.95 12.96
CA LEU A 91 9.95 7.10 12.19
C LEU A 91 10.42 8.55 12.04
N ALA A 92 9.85 9.49 12.82
CA ALA A 92 10.30 10.89 12.84
C ALA A 92 11.78 11.05 13.27
N GLY A 93 12.35 10.02 13.93
CA GLY A 93 13.75 9.96 14.36
C GLY A 93 14.76 9.66 13.25
N TYR A 94 14.34 9.33 12.02
CA TYR A 94 15.25 9.00 10.92
C TYR A 94 16.29 10.10 10.69
N SER A 95 17.54 9.72 10.45
CA SER A 95 18.57 10.70 10.14
C SER A 95 18.34 11.33 8.76
N ARG A 96 19.04 12.42 8.47
CA ARG A 96 18.99 13.01 7.13
C ARG A 96 19.47 12.02 6.07
N LYS A 97 20.52 11.24 6.42
CA LYS A 97 21.09 10.21 5.55
C LYS A 97 20.04 9.13 5.21
N ASP A 98 19.32 8.62 6.20
CA ASP A 98 18.30 7.58 5.97
C ASP A 98 17.20 8.08 5.00
N LEU A 99 16.80 9.35 5.12
CA LEU A 99 15.81 9.97 4.24
C LEU A 99 16.35 10.20 2.82
N ASP A 100 17.62 10.58 2.69
CA ASP A 100 18.27 10.75 1.38
C ASP A 100 18.47 9.38 0.70
N ASP A 101 18.78 8.32 1.45
CA ASP A 101 18.88 6.95 0.94
C ASP A 101 17.51 6.44 0.45
N LEU A 102 16.43 6.63 1.23
CA LEU A 102 15.06 6.34 0.77
C LEU A 102 14.67 7.15 -0.48
N THR A 103 15.08 8.42 -0.56
CA THR A 103 14.84 9.26 -1.74
C THR A 103 15.51 8.65 -2.98
N ARG A 104 16.73 8.12 -2.83
CA ARG A 104 17.45 7.44 -3.91
C ARG A 104 16.78 6.13 -4.32
N GLU A 105 16.26 5.36 -3.37
CA GLU A 105 15.52 4.13 -3.67
C GLU A 105 14.29 4.40 -4.53
N VAL A 106 13.46 5.37 -4.15
CA VAL A 106 12.25 5.68 -4.94
C VAL A 106 12.57 6.26 -6.33
N GLN A 107 13.71 6.92 -6.48
CA GLN A 107 14.20 7.35 -7.79
C GLN A 107 14.49 6.16 -8.72
N GLY A 108 14.96 5.04 -8.17
CA GLY A 108 15.12 3.79 -8.91
C GLY A 108 13.79 3.23 -9.47
N PHE A 109 12.67 3.55 -8.82
CA PHE A 109 11.32 3.21 -9.29
C PHE A 109 10.68 4.29 -10.19
N GLY A 110 11.45 5.32 -10.60
CA GLY A 110 11.00 6.36 -11.52
C GLY A 110 10.41 7.61 -10.86
N ALA A 111 10.42 7.70 -9.52
CA ALA A 111 10.02 8.92 -8.84
C ALA A 111 11.07 10.03 -9.06
N LYS A 112 10.64 11.25 -9.38
CA LYS A 112 11.58 12.38 -9.53
C LYS A 112 12.08 12.91 -8.18
N CYS A 113 11.23 12.88 -7.16
CA CYS A 113 11.50 13.41 -5.83
C CYS A 113 10.60 12.72 -4.79
N MET A 114 11.10 12.62 -3.56
CA MET A 114 10.33 12.22 -2.38
C MET A 114 10.28 13.39 -1.40
N ALA A 115 9.11 14.01 -1.26
CA ALA A 115 8.89 15.01 -0.21
C ALA A 115 8.65 14.29 1.13
N TRP A 116 9.28 14.77 2.19
CA TRP A 116 9.10 14.25 3.54
C TRP A 116 8.94 15.38 4.55
N MET A 117 8.22 15.11 5.62
CA MET A 117 8.01 16.02 6.74
C MET A 117 8.11 15.24 8.04
N LYS A 118 8.83 15.79 9.02
CA LYS A 118 8.89 15.23 10.37
C LYS A 118 7.91 15.98 11.26
N VAL A 119 6.98 15.25 11.84
CA VAL A 119 6.07 15.76 12.88
C VAL A 119 6.49 15.07 14.18
N LYS A 120 6.88 15.88 15.17
CA LYS A 120 7.23 15.42 16.53
C LYS A 120 6.07 15.70 17.46
#